data_AF-A4VD94-F1
#
_entry.id   AF-A4VD94-F1
#
_cell.length_a   1.000
_cell.length_b   1.000
_cell.length_c   1.000
_cell.angle_alpha   90.00
_cell.angle_beta   90.00
_cell.angle_gamma   90.00
#
_symmetry.space_group_name_H-M   'P 1'
#
loop_
_entity.id
_entity.type
_entity.pdbx_description
1 polymer ?
#
loop_
_entity_poly.entity_id
_entity_poly.type
_entity_poly.pdbx_seq_one_letter_code
_entity_poly.pdbx_strand_id
1 'polypeptide(L)'
;MERRIFSQDKNLLFVGLILTALLSITNAQSSIQNCEQMKNGMCVSCLKGFALSSNRQSCVTSPISNCVYLDIQNNCIECTCGMVVNPEGTQCINVSIEGCRKVDTSGKCIEAKPFYMLTPQGVFFNMNNNCKVKSNIWNTFDCSQCHEGYYLQNGRCMELSTIASYSNTYAANFMIDATNNLVFTCLGGYQNIQQNSQNGCYLTISNCITYVYNGGLASCWTCDVGYISSNNGTVCTIDNNQIQNCAQIDNPASYQCVRCNSESLILSGPNLCTSRVQVTGCANHDPKQNTCLQCDSSHFLQSSTTCTSRANNANCSIVDPQADKCIACSNYTLYYLDSSTKTCKTRVNIGDANCIQYDPNSDSCTLCKQAYYLFSGTCTARTTTNCINGVPDKNKCSLCNADYILLPDGTCKQDTIGKKCLAIDSSGVCTQCIDGYGIAQQGETCYDNFQNIPMCSVYVKSSQTTCQQCQTGFLLSTDSQQCLISYGSCKQQAPTCNQSYQSTPSSYEKYTCDFAAIIQNQTISSIIIQFQFILYAIVIIMCLQV
;
A
#
# COMPACT_ATOMS: atom_id res chain seq x y z
N MET A 1 15.79 -12.95 -49.35
CA MET A 1 16.38 -14.29 -49.17
C MET A 1 16.90 -14.36 -47.74
N GLU A 2 16.58 -15.31 -46.86
CA GLU A 2 15.51 -16.33 -46.85
C GLU A 2 15.03 -16.58 -45.41
N ARG A 3 13.79 -17.02 -45.30
CA ARG A 3 13.01 -17.35 -44.09
C ARG A 3 13.44 -18.68 -43.42
N ARG A 4 13.44 -18.72 -42.08
CA ARG A 4 12.89 -19.77 -41.16
C ARG A 4 12.58 -19.07 -39.82
N ILE A 5 11.48 -19.23 -39.06
CA ILE A 5 10.29 -20.12 -39.04
C ILE A 5 10.52 -21.56 -38.54
N PHE A 6 10.28 -21.76 -37.24
CA PHE A 6 9.52 -22.85 -36.54
C PHE A 6 9.59 -22.50 -35.03
N SER A 7 8.55 -21.94 -34.39
CA SER A 7 7.33 -22.58 -33.85
C SER A 7 7.53 -23.35 -32.53
N GLN A 8 6.97 -22.83 -31.44
CA GLN A 8 6.25 -23.60 -30.42
C GLN A 8 5.18 -22.72 -29.74
N ASP A 9 3.91 -23.10 -29.90
CA ASP A 9 2.75 -22.55 -29.20
C ASP A 9 2.42 -23.35 -27.92
N LYS A 10 1.75 -22.66 -26.99
CA LYS A 10 0.67 -23.10 -26.06
C LYS A 10 0.91 -22.66 -24.61
N ASN A 11 0.29 -21.55 -24.21
CA ASN A 11 -0.28 -21.30 -22.85
C ASN A 11 -0.81 -19.85 -22.66
N LEU A 12 -1.58 -19.29 -23.62
CA LEU A 12 -2.12 -17.92 -23.47
C LEU A 12 -3.57 -17.75 -23.97
N LEU A 13 -4.44 -18.72 -23.68
CA LEU A 13 -5.80 -18.77 -24.22
C LEU A 13 -6.84 -19.22 -23.16
N PHE A 14 -6.81 -18.59 -21.97
CA PHE A 14 -7.82 -18.85 -20.92
C PHE A 14 -8.23 -17.64 -20.04
N VAL A 15 -7.71 -16.43 -20.29
CA VAL A 15 -7.98 -15.22 -19.45
C VAL A 15 -8.93 -14.22 -20.13
N GLY A 16 -9.30 -14.44 -21.41
CA GLY A 16 -10.05 -13.47 -22.22
C GLY A 16 -11.59 -13.50 -22.12
N LEU A 17 -12.20 -14.32 -21.25
CA LEU A 17 -13.64 -14.66 -21.32
C LEU A 17 -14.49 -14.29 -20.08
N ILE A 18 -13.95 -13.52 -19.13
CA ILE A 18 -14.68 -13.12 -17.90
C ILE A 18 -15.01 -11.61 -17.86
N LEU A 19 -14.47 -10.80 -18.77
CA LEU A 19 -14.57 -9.33 -18.70
C LEU A 19 -15.67 -8.68 -19.57
N THR A 20 -16.62 -9.45 -20.10
CA THR A 20 -17.69 -8.96 -21.01
C THR A 20 -19.12 -9.07 -20.46
N ALA A 21 -19.27 -9.27 -19.14
CA ALA A 21 -20.57 -9.50 -18.49
C ALA A 21 -21.07 -8.35 -17.57
N LEU A 22 -20.48 -7.16 -17.62
CA LEU A 22 -20.74 -6.06 -16.65
C LEU A 22 -21.14 -4.70 -17.25
N LEU A 23 -21.58 -4.65 -18.51
CA LEU A 23 -22.05 -3.41 -19.17
C LEU A 23 -23.41 -3.60 -19.86
N SER A 24 -24.47 -3.87 -19.09
CA SER A 24 -25.86 -3.93 -19.55
C SER A 24 -26.87 -3.53 -18.46
N ILE A 25 -26.82 -2.28 -17.97
CA ILE A 25 -27.94 -1.68 -17.22
C ILE A 25 -28.57 -0.61 -18.10
N THR A 26 -29.59 -1.01 -18.87
CA THR A 26 -30.45 -0.09 -19.60
C THR A 26 -31.47 0.53 -18.64
N ASN A 27 -31.54 1.87 -18.60
CA ASN A 27 -32.52 2.60 -17.80
C ASN A 27 -33.94 2.40 -18.36
N ALA A 28 -34.64 1.39 -17.86
CA ALA A 28 -36.08 1.24 -18.05
C ALA A 28 -36.82 2.22 -17.10
N GLN A 29 -36.89 3.49 -17.50
CA GLN A 29 -37.62 4.50 -16.73
C GLN A 29 -39.13 4.22 -16.84
N SER A 30 -39.74 3.78 -15.74
CA SER A 30 -41.16 3.43 -15.70
C SER A 30 -42.05 4.65 -15.96
N SER A 31 -42.78 4.63 -17.09
CA SER A 31 -43.79 5.64 -17.37
C SER A 31 -44.98 5.46 -16.44
N ILE A 32 -45.39 6.54 -15.77
CA ILE A 32 -46.63 6.52 -14.97
C ILE A 32 -47.80 6.48 -15.96
N GLN A 33 -48.59 5.40 -15.92
CA GLN A 33 -49.72 5.23 -16.83
C GLN A 33 -50.72 6.39 -16.70
N ASN A 34 -51.21 6.88 -17.84
CA ASN A 34 -52.10 8.03 -17.97
C ASN A 34 -51.51 9.39 -17.51
N CYS A 35 -50.21 9.47 -17.28
CA CYS A 35 -49.52 10.74 -17.09
C CYS A 35 -49.28 11.45 -18.43
N GLU A 36 -49.65 12.72 -18.52
CA GLU A 36 -49.42 13.58 -19.69
C GLU A 36 -48.05 14.29 -19.61
N GLN A 37 -47.65 14.74 -18.42
CA GLN A 37 -46.35 15.39 -18.18
C GLN A 37 -45.65 14.81 -16.95
N MET A 38 -44.47 14.21 -17.14
CA MET A 38 -43.61 13.75 -16.04
C MET A 38 -42.48 14.74 -15.76
N LYS A 39 -42.14 14.93 -14.49
CA LYS A 39 -40.95 15.67 -14.04
C LYS A 39 -40.32 14.97 -12.84
N ASN A 40 -39.02 14.67 -12.93
CA ASN A 40 -38.24 14.01 -11.88
C ASN A 40 -38.87 12.71 -11.34
N GLY A 41 -39.47 11.90 -12.22
CA GLY A 41 -40.13 10.64 -11.84
C GLY A 41 -41.52 10.79 -11.18
N MET A 42 -42.01 12.00 -10.97
CA MET A 42 -43.39 12.27 -10.54
C MET A 42 -44.24 12.72 -11.73
N CYS A 43 -45.55 12.47 -11.65
CA CYS A 43 -46.48 13.03 -12.63
C CYS A 43 -46.91 14.45 -12.23
N VAL A 44 -46.96 15.36 -13.21
CA VAL A 44 -47.29 16.79 -13.03
C VAL A 44 -48.68 17.10 -13.58
N SER A 45 -49.05 16.53 -14.73
CA SER A 45 -50.43 16.55 -15.26
C SER A 45 -50.83 15.16 -15.75
N CYS A 46 -52.10 14.82 -15.54
CA CYS A 46 -52.71 13.59 -16.03
C CYS A 46 -53.49 13.83 -17.32
N LEU A 47 -53.65 12.80 -18.15
CA LEU A 47 -54.50 12.87 -19.34
C LEU A 47 -55.95 13.18 -18.96
N LYS A 48 -56.68 13.84 -19.87
CA LYS A 48 -58.09 14.23 -19.68
C LYS A 48 -58.95 13.03 -19.25
N GLY A 49 -59.64 13.17 -18.12
CA GLY A 49 -60.44 12.11 -17.48
C GLY A 49 -59.75 11.41 -16.31
N PHE A 50 -58.46 11.69 -16.09
CA PHE A 50 -57.69 11.21 -14.95
C PHE A 50 -57.31 12.37 -14.03
N ALA A 51 -57.34 12.13 -12.72
CA ALA A 51 -56.86 13.07 -11.71
C ALA A 51 -55.57 12.53 -11.07
N LEU A 52 -54.71 13.44 -10.63
CA LEU A 52 -53.46 13.06 -9.98
C LEU A 52 -53.75 12.63 -8.54
N SER A 53 -53.24 11.46 -8.16
CA SER A 53 -53.31 10.96 -6.79
C SER A 53 -52.61 11.92 -5.82
N SER A 54 -53.05 11.96 -4.57
CA SER A 54 -52.47 12.83 -3.53
C SER A 54 -50.95 12.68 -3.34
N ASN A 55 -50.40 11.49 -3.60
CA ASN A 55 -48.96 11.20 -3.55
C ASN A 55 -48.20 11.49 -4.87
N ARG A 56 -48.88 11.95 -5.93
CA ARG A 56 -48.34 12.29 -7.26
C ARG A 56 -47.65 11.15 -8.03
N GLN A 57 -47.89 9.90 -7.62
CA GLN A 57 -47.27 8.71 -8.22
C GLN A 57 -48.19 7.97 -9.21
N SER A 58 -49.49 8.29 -9.27
CA SER A 58 -50.42 7.70 -10.24
C SER A 58 -51.47 8.67 -10.74
N CYS A 59 -51.94 8.43 -11.97
CA CYS A 59 -53.09 9.10 -12.56
C CYS A 59 -54.27 8.11 -12.57
N VAL A 60 -55.24 8.35 -11.70
CA VAL A 60 -56.43 7.50 -11.53
C VAL A 60 -57.63 8.09 -12.25
N THR A 61 -58.53 7.25 -12.76
CA THR A 61 -59.76 7.71 -13.42
C THR A 61 -60.57 8.55 -12.43
N SER A 62 -60.83 9.82 -12.74
CA SER A 62 -61.58 10.67 -11.82
C SER A 62 -63.07 10.37 -11.91
N PRO A 63 -63.73 9.93 -10.81
CA PRO A 63 -65.19 9.81 -10.79
C PRO A 63 -65.87 11.20 -10.81
N ILE A 64 -65.11 12.26 -10.50
CA ILE A 64 -65.59 13.64 -10.42
C ILE A 64 -65.14 14.39 -11.67
N SER A 65 -66.11 14.81 -12.49
CA SER A 65 -65.85 15.61 -13.69
C SER A 65 -65.18 16.94 -13.33
N ASN A 66 -64.22 17.37 -14.13
CA ASN A 66 -63.44 18.60 -13.96
C ASN A 66 -62.59 18.70 -12.67
N CYS A 67 -62.33 17.58 -11.99
CA CYS A 67 -61.38 17.52 -10.89
C CYS A 67 -59.92 17.35 -11.38
N VAL A 68 -58.97 18.03 -10.74
CA VAL A 68 -57.52 17.96 -11.04
C VAL A 68 -56.77 17.10 -10.02
N TYR A 69 -57.09 17.26 -8.73
CA TYR A 69 -56.44 16.54 -7.62
C TYR A 69 -57.47 15.85 -6.74
N LEU A 70 -57.25 14.57 -6.45
CA LEU A 70 -58.06 13.79 -5.51
C LEU A 70 -57.32 13.55 -4.19
N ASP A 71 -58.05 13.54 -3.07
CA ASP A 71 -57.55 13.06 -1.78
C ASP A 71 -57.51 11.52 -1.71
N ILE A 72 -57.09 10.99 -0.56
CA ILE A 72 -57.01 9.52 -0.36
C ILE A 72 -58.39 8.85 -0.19
N GLN A 73 -59.47 9.64 -0.09
CA GLN A 73 -60.86 9.19 -0.04
C GLN A 73 -61.59 9.35 -1.41
N ASN A 74 -60.89 9.80 -2.46
CA ASN A 74 -61.43 10.16 -3.78
C ASN A 74 -62.34 11.40 -3.81
N ASN A 75 -62.22 12.30 -2.84
CA ASN A 75 -62.85 13.63 -2.92
C ASN A 75 -61.94 14.58 -3.70
N CYS A 76 -62.54 15.53 -4.41
CA CYS A 76 -61.82 16.55 -5.14
C CYS A 76 -61.23 17.61 -4.21
N ILE A 77 -59.92 17.87 -4.33
CA ILE A 77 -59.21 18.94 -3.61
C ILE A 77 -59.16 20.23 -4.44
N GLU A 78 -59.12 20.10 -5.78
CA GLU A 78 -58.96 21.22 -6.70
C GLU A 78 -59.60 20.91 -8.05
N CYS A 79 -60.39 21.86 -8.56
CA CYS A 79 -61.07 21.77 -9.84
C CYS A 79 -60.28 22.48 -10.96
N THR A 80 -60.59 22.17 -12.21
CA THR A 80 -60.06 22.92 -13.36
C THR A 80 -60.45 24.40 -13.29
N CYS A 81 -59.62 25.27 -13.87
CA CYS A 81 -59.78 26.72 -13.79
C CYS A 81 -61.21 27.18 -14.13
N GLY A 82 -61.79 28.04 -13.28
CA GLY A 82 -63.17 28.53 -13.38
C GLY A 82 -64.19 27.73 -12.56
N MET A 83 -63.82 26.59 -11.97
CA MET A 83 -64.70 25.79 -11.12
C MET A 83 -64.20 25.74 -9.66
N VAL A 84 -65.13 25.46 -8.74
CA VAL A 84 -64.92 25.45 -7.30
C VAL A 84 -65.41 24.11 -6.74
N VAL A 85 -64.70 23.56 -5.75
CA VAL A 85 -65.10 22.33 -5.06
C VAL A 85 -66.30 22.61 -4.14
N ASN A 86 -67.32 21.76 -4.17
CA ASN A 86 -68.41 21.78 -3.18
C ASN A 86 -67.93 21.33 -1.77
N PRO A 87 -68.68 21.56 -0.68
CA PRO A 87 -68.22 21.25 0.69
C PRO A 87 -67.86 19.79 0.95
N GLU A 88 -68.59 18.89 0.29
CA GLU A 88 -68.44 17.45 0.41
C GLU A 88 -67.25 16.91 -0.39
N GLY A 89 -66.65 17.74 -1.26
CA GLY A 89 -65.60 17.32 -2.19
C GLY A 89 -66.09 16.37 -3.30
N THR A 90 -67.40 16.14 -3.43
CA THR A 90 -68.01 15.20 -4.37
C THR A 90 -68.19 15.77 -5.78
N GLN A 91 -68.18 17.10 -5.95
CA GLN A 91 -68.44 17.76 -7.23
C GLN A 91 -67.63 19.05 -7.42
N CYS A 92 -67.15 19.25 -8.65
CA CYS A 92 -66.71 20.56 -9.14
C CYS A 92 -67.89 21.32 -9.73
N ILE A 93 -68.22 22.47 -9.14
CA ILE A 93 -69.32 23.32 -9.57
C ILE A 93 -68.80 24.63 -10.19
N ASN A 94 -69.47 25.11 -11.23
CA ASN A 94 -69.14 26.38 -11.87
C ASN A 94 -69.69 27.52 -11.02
N VAL A 95 -68.81 28.31 -10.40
CA VAL A 95 -69.18 29.43 -9.53
C VAL A 95 -68.38 30.65 -9.96
N SER A 96 -69.10 31.66 -10.48
CA SER A 96 -68.51 32.91 -10.99
C SER A 96 -68.16 33.89 -9.86
N ILE A 97 -67.33 33.44 -8.90
CA ILE A 97 -66.79 34.27 -7.81
C ILE A 97 -65.26 34.31 -7.95
N GLU A 98 -64.76 35.42 -8.47
CA GLU A 98 -63.32 35.64 -8.64
C GLU A 98 -62.61 35.62 -7.27
N GLY A 99 -61.45 34.95 -7.20
CA GLY A 99 -60.72 34.76 -5.95
C GLY A 99 -61.23 33.65 -5.01
N CYS A 100 -62.30 32.91 -5.33
CA CYS A 100 -62.80 31.82 -4.47
C CYS A 100 -62.14 30.44 -4.75
N ARG A 101 -61.85 29.66 -3.69
CA ARG A 101 -61.27 28.29 -3.75
C ARG A 101 -62.24 27.18 -3.27
N LYS A 102 -63.10 27.45 -2.28
CA LYS A 102 -64.22 26.57 -1.88
C LYS A 102 -65.45 27.38 -1.51
N VAL A 103 -66.64 26.85 -1.83
CA VAL A 103 -67.94 27.40 -1.40
C VAL A 103 -68.65 26.47 -0.42
N ASP A 104 -69.54 27.02 0.40
CA ASP A 104 -70.54 26.27 1.17
C ASP A 104 -71.70 25.75 0.28
N THR A 105 -72.65 25.03 0.89
CA THR A 105 -73.83 24.49 0.20
C THR A 105 -74.80 25.56 -0.31
N SER A 106 -74.65 26.83 0.12
CA SER A 106 -75.41 27.97 -0.38
C SER A 106 -74.72 28.69 -1.56
N GLY A 107 -73.53 28.23 -1.96
CA GLY A 107 -72.71 28.85 -2.99
C GLY A 107 -71.89 30.05 -2.51
N LYS A 108 -71.89 30.35 -1.20
CA LYS A 108 -71.07 31.41 -0.61
C LYS A 108 -69.64 30.90 -0.41
N CYS A 109 -68.65 31.70 -0.76
CA CYS A 109 -67.25 31.32 -0.59
C CYS A 109 -66.86 31.21 0.90
N ILE A 110 -66.19 30.13 1.25
CA ILE A 110 -65.67 29.83 2.60
C ILE A 110 -64.14 29.70 2.63
N GLU A 111 -63.48 29.52 1.48
CA GLU A 111 -62.03 29.48 1.36
C GLU A 111 -61.60 30.28 0.13
N ALA A 112 -60.72 31.27 0.29
CA ALA A 112 -60.19 32.06 -0.83
C ALA A 112 -58.99 31.38 -1.52
N LYS A 113 -58.73 31.76 -2.78
CA LYS A 113 -57.48 31.44 -3.49
C LYS A 113 -56.30 32.17 -2.81
N PRO A 114 -55.06 31.66 -2.94
CA PRO A 114 -53.88 32.40 -2.55
C PRO A 114 -53.89 33.83 -3.10
N PHE A 115 -53.39 34.78 -2.31
CA PHE A 115 -53.36 36.24 -2.59
C PHE A 115 -54.70 36.99 -2.53
N TYR A 116 -55.84 36.30 -2.40
CA TYR A 116 -57.15 36.91 -2.13
C TYR A 116 -57.51 36.78 -0.64
N MET A 117 -58.14 37.81 -0.06
CA MET A 117 -58.72 37.73 1.29
C MET A 117 -60.26 37.75 1.22
N LEU A 118 -60.89 36.83 1.96
CA LEU A 118 -62.34 36.75 2.15
C LEU A 118 -62.74 37.65 3.33
N THR A 119 -63.51 38.71 3.11
CA THR A 119 -64.06 39.50 4.22
C THR A 119 -65.27 38.79 4.86
N PRO A 120 -65.67 39.14 6.10
CA PRO A 120 -66.90 38.64 6.72
C PRO A 120 -68.16 38.86 5.86
N GLN A 121 -68.17 39.90 5.03
CA GLN A 121 -69.25 40.22 4.08
C GLN A 121 -69.20 39.40 2.77
N GLY A 122 -68.19 38.55 2.56
CA GLY A 122 -68.02 37.75 1.34
C GLY A 122 -67.45 38.52 0.14
N VAL A 123 -66.81 39.66 0.38
CA VAL A 123 -66.14 40.48 -0.64
C VAL A 123 -64.65 40.10 -0.69
N PHE A 124 -64.05 40.14 -1.88
CA PHE A 124 -62.64 39.83 -2.09
C PHE A 124 -61.85 41.10 -2.38
N PHE A 125 -60.69 41.22 -1.73
CA PHE A 125 -59.69 42.23 -2.07
C PHE A 125 -58.40 41.53 -2.50
N ASN A 126 -57.88 41.92 -3.66
CA ASN A 126 -56.55 41.56 -4.12
C ASN A 126 -55.53 42.43 -3.36
N MET A 127 -54.64 41.80 -2.59
CA MET A 127 -53.64 42.52 -1.79
C MET A 127 -52.44 42.89 -2.66
N ASN A 128 -52.10 44.19 -2.72
CA ASN A 128 -50.94 44.68 -3.46
C ASN A 128 -49.65 43.88 -3.14
N ASN A 129 -49.07 43.27 -4.17
CA ASN A 129 -47.89 42.39 -4.09
C ASN A 129 -46.60 43.06 -3.58
N ASN A 130 -46.60 44.38 -3.35
CA ASN A 130 -45.40 45.16 -3.04
C ASN A 130 -45.12 45.27 -1.53
N CYS A 131 -45.91 44.60 -0.68
CA CYS A 131 -45.70 44.56 0.76
C CYS A 131 -44.89 43.32 1.20
N LYS A 132 -43.70 43.56 1.75
CA LYS A 132 -42.73 42.53 2.20
C LYS A 132 -43.03 42.01 3.60
N VAL A 133 -43.49 42.87 4.52
CA VAL A 133 -43.87 42.50 5.90
C VAL A 133 -45.16 43.21 6.28
N LYS A 134 -46.10 42.47 6.87
CA LYS A 134 -47.42 42.96 7.31
C LYS A 134 -47.42 43.18 8.82
N SER A 135 -48.05 44.26 9.27
CA SER A 135 -48.34 44.51 10.69
C SER A 135 -49.63 43.78 11.11
N ASN A 136 -49.62 43.13 12.27
CA ASN A 136 -50.80 42.48 12.86
C ASN A 136 -51.40 43.31 14.03
N ILE A 137 -51.00 44.57 14.19
CA ILE A 137 -51.40 45.38 15.34
C ILE A 137 -52.71 46.12 15.01
N TRP A 138 -53.79 45.81 15.75
CA TRP A 138 -55.12 46.46 15.71
C TRP A 138 -56.06 46.23 14.51
N ASN A 139 -56.16 45.01 13.96
CA ASN A 139 -57.19 44.62 12.95
C ASN A 139 -57.22 45.41 11.63
N THR A 140 -56.37 46.42 11.46
CA THR A 140 -56.08 47.11 10.21
C THR A 140 -54.76 46.57 9.66
N PHE A 141 -54.82 45.78 8.60
CA PHE A 141 -53.66 45.12 7.98
C PHE A 141 -52.78 46.11 7.19
N ASP A 142 -52.08 46.99 7.91
CA ASP A 142 -51.10 47.91 7.33
C ASP A 142 -49.79 47.19 6.98
N CYS A 143 -49.17 47.62 5.89
CA CYS A 143 -47.83 47.19 5.56
C CYS A 143 -46.81 47.84 6.50
N SER A 144 -45.90 47.06 7.09
CA SER A 144 -44.80 47.58 7.90
C SER A 144 -43.46 47.65 7.15
N GLN A 145 -43.33 46.93 6.04
CA GLN A 145 -42.11 46.97 5.21
C GLN A 145 -42.43 46.67 3.74
N CYS A 146 -41.93 47.49 2.82
CA CYS A 146 -42.13 47.34 1.38
C CYS A 146 -41.05 46.50 0.70
N HIS A 147 -41.35 46.02 -0.51
CA HIS A 147 -40.33 45.50 -1.42
C HIS A 147 -39.47 46.63 -1.98
N GLU A 148 -38.26 46.29 -2.43
CA GLU A 148 -37.29 47.22 -3.00
C GLU A 148 -37.86 47.93 -4.24
N GLY A 149 -37.56 49.22 -4.41
CA GLY A 149 -38.23 50.09 -5.38
C GLY A 149 -39.47 50.83 -4.85
N TYR A 150 -39.92 50.54 -3.62
CA TYR A 150 -41.08 51.18 -3.00
C TYR A 150 -40.78 51.72 -1.59
N TYR A 151 -41.41 52.84 -1.23
CA TYR A 151 -41.36 53.44 0.11
C TYR A 151 -42.73 53.33 0.82
N LEU A 152 -42.73 53.32 2.15
CA LEU A 152 -43.95 53.18 2.94
C LEU A 152 -44.58 54.55 3.23
N GLN A 153 -45.86 54.73 2.89
CA GLN A 153 -46.65 55.91 3.21
C GLN A 153 -48.05 55.49 3.66
N ASN A 154 -48.44 55.84 4.89
CA ASN A 154 -49.76 55.56 5.47
C ASN A 154 -50.22 54.09 5.28
N GLY A 155 -49.37 53.13 5.69
CA GLY A 155 -49.65 51.69 5.59
C GLY A 155 -49.56 51.08 4.19
N ARG A 156 -49.24 51.87 3.15
CA ARG A 156 -49.18 51.45 1.75
C ARG A 156 -47.79 51.66 1.13
N CYS A 157 -47.42 50.78 0.21
CA CYS A 157 -46.17 50.87 -0.53
C CYS A 157 -46.35 51.67 -1.82
N MET A 158 -45.65 52.80 -1.91
CA MET A 158 -45.64 53.77 -3.01
C MET A 158 -44.34 53.65 -3.80
N GLU A 159 -44.36 53.84 -5.12
CA GLU A 159 -43.17 53.65 -5.97
C GLU A 159 -42.16 54.80 -5.80
N LEU A 160 -40.86 54.50 -5.75
CA LEU A 160 -39.80 55.50 -5.52
C LEU A 160 -39.66 56.55 -6.64
N SER A 161 -40.22 56.30 -7.82
CA SER A 161 -40.16 57.19 -9.00
C SER A 161 -40.83 58.55 -8.80
N THR A 162 -41.71 58.71 -7.81
CA THR A 162 -42.46 59.96 -7.57
C THR A 162 -41.72 61.03 -6.77
N ILE A 163 -40.54 60.75 -6.20
CA ILE A 163 -39.83 61.67 -5.28
C ILE A 163 -38.89 62.67 -6.01
N ALA A 164 -38.60 62.46 -7.29
CA ALA A 164 -37.53 63.16 -8.04
C ALA A 164 -37.77 64.65 -8.39
N SER A 165 -38.68 65.36 -7.70
CA SER A 165 -39.07 66.75 -8.01
C SER A 165 -38.59 67.82 -7.03
N TYR A 166 -37.88 67.48 -5.94
CA TYR A 166 -37.39 68.47 -4.96
C TYR A 166 -35.92 68.28 -4.50
N SER A 167 -35.08 69.23 -4.94
CA SER A 167 -33.75 69.63 -4.42
C SER A 167 -32.49 68.79 -4.74
N ASN A 168 -31.47 69.47 -5.29
CA ASN A 168 -30.14 68.95 -5.65
C ASN A 168 -29.07 69.30 -4.58
N THR A 169 -29.11 68.71 -3.38
CA THR A 169 -27.91 68.75 -2.48
C THR A 169 -27.82 67.66 -1.41
N TYR A 170 -28.90 66.94 -1.08
CA TYR A 170 -28.87 65.90 -0.03
C TYR A 170 -29.55 64.62 -0.47
N ALA A 171 -28.76 63.66 -0.97
CA ALA A 171 -29.19 62.30 -1.28
C ALA A 171 -29.24 61.43 -0.01
N ALA A 172 -30.10 61.80 0.95
CA ALA A 172 -30.26 61.12 2.23
C ALA A 172 -31.70 60.66 2.45
N ASN A 173 -31.88 59.44 2.97
CA ASN A 173 -33.18 59.00 3.47
C ASN A 173 -33.30 59.37 4.95
N PHE A 174 -34.40 60.03 5.31
CA PHE A 174 -34.75 60.31 6.70
C PHE A 174 -35.52 59.13 7.28
N MET A 175 -34.98 58.49 8.31
CA MET A 175 -35.76 57.68 9.24
C MET A 175 -35.80 58.40 10.59
N ILE A 176 -37.01 58.69 11.05
CA ILE A 176 -37.25 59.18 12.41
C ILE A 176 -37.48 57.93 13.27
N ASP A 177 -36.52 57.61 14.14
CA ASP A 177 -36.75 56.62 15.19
C ASP A 177 -37.68 57.21 16.26
N ALA A 178 -38.45 56.36 16.94
CA ALA A 178 -39.46 56.73 17.94
C ALA A 178 -38.89 57.45 19.19
N THR A 179 -37.56 57.63 19.24
CA THR A 179 -36.81 58.29 20.32
C THR A 179 -36.26 59.68 19.95
N ASN A 180 -36.68 60.27 18.82
CA ASN A 180 -36.26 61.59 18.31
C ASN A 180 -34.77 61.73 17.90
N ASN A 181 -34.02 60.63 17.76
CA ASN A 181 -32.70 60.66 17.14
C ASN A 181 -32.79 60.53 15.61
N LEU A 182 -32.26 61.52 14.88
CA LEU A 182 -32.15 61.50 13.42
C LEU A 182 -31.04 60.54 12.98
N VAL A 183 -31.43 59.37 12.45
CA VAL A 183 -30.47 58.39 11.89
C VAL A 183 -30.31 58.63 10.39
N PHE A 184 -29.20 59.26 10.02
CA PHE A 184 -28.84 59.52 8.62
C PHE A 184 -28.41 58.24 7.91
N THR A 185 -29.29 57.68 7.07
CA THR A 185 -28.98 56.51 6.25
C THR A 185 -28.75 56.96 4.81
N CYS A 186 -27.52 56.80 4.33
CA CYS A 186 -27.13 57.20 2.99
C CYS A 186 -27.72 56.26 1.93
N LEU A 187 -28.03 56.81 0.75
CA LEU A 187 -28.47 56.01 -0.39
C LEU A 187 -27.32 55.12 -0.92
N GLY A 188 -27.67 54.00 -1.57
CA GLY A 188 -26.69 53.04 -2.09
C GLY A 188 -25.65 53.70 -3.00
N GLY A 189 -24.37 53.43 -2.75
CA GLY A 189 -23.23 54.11 -3.39
C GLY A 189 -22.65 55.28 -2.58
N TYR A 190 -23.24 55.62 -1.44
CA TYR A 190 -22.74 56.64 -0.53
C TYR A 190 -22.51 56.08 0.88
N GLN A 191 -21.41 56.45 1.53
CA GLN A 191 -21.13 56.11 2.93
C GLN A 191 -21.33 57.31 3.85
N ASN A 192 -21.83 57.05 5.05
CA ASN A 192 -21.89 58.02 6.15
C ASN A 192 -20.51 58.07 6.80
N ILE A 193 -19.82 59.20 6.69
CA ILE A 193 -18.47 59.36 7.24
C ILE A 193 -18.51 60.44 8.31
N GLN A 194 -18.24 60.06 9.56
CA GLN A 194 -18.11 60.98 10.68
C GLN A 194 -16.65 61.40 10.86
N GLN A 195 -16.35 62.66 10.58
CA GLN A 195 -15.16 63.34 11.10
C GLN A 195 -15.55 64.73 11.61
N ASN A 196 -14.98 65.13 12.75
CA ASN A 196 -15.03 66.50 13.28
C ASN A 196 -16.44 67.12 13.29
N SER A 197 -17.41 66.37 13.83
CA SER A 197 -18.79 66.83 14.08
C SER A 197 -19.66 67.10 12.85
N GLN A 198 -19.22 66.77 11.64
CA GLN A 198 -20.03 66.87 10.42
C GLN A 198 -20.43 65.47 9.93
N ASN A 199 -21.73 65.22 9.80
CA ASN A 199 -22.28 64.01 9.20
C ASN A 199 -22.64 64.30 7.74
N GLY A 200 -22.02 63.59 6.80
CA GLY A 200 -22.30 63.70 5.38
C GLY A 200 -22.34 62.33 4.70
N CYS A 201 -23.13 62.24 3.62
CA CYS A 201 -23.17 61.08 2.74
C CYS A 201 -22.28 61.36 1.52
N TYR A 202 -21.18 60.64 1.38
CA TYR A 202 -20.19 60.85 0.31
C TYR A 202 -20.07 59.63 -0.59
N LEU A 203 -19.84 59.86 -1.88
CA LEU A 203 -19.71 58.81 -2.89
C LEU A 203 -18.55 57.88 -2.53
N THR A 204 -18.78 56.57 -2.47
CA THR A 204 -17.72 55.61 -2.13
C THR A 204 -16.69 55.51 -3.24
N ILE A 205 -15.42 55.77 -2.92
CA ILE A 205 -14.29 55.44 -3.80
C ILE A 205 -14.05 53.93 -3.66
N SER A 206 -14.27 53.19 -4.74
CA SER A 206 -14.08 51.73 -4.75
C SER A 206 -12.63 51.39 -4.40
N ASN A 207 -12.43 50.37 -3.56
CA ASN A 207 -11.14 49.93 -3.05
C ASN A 207 -10.38 51.00 -2.23
N CYS A 208 -11.09 51.86 -1.49
CA CYS A 208 -10.50 52.81 -0.55
C CYS A 208 -10.70 52.39 0.93
N ILE A 209 -9.62 52.32 1.70
CA ILE A 209 -9.64 52.01 3.15
C ILE A 209 -9.78 53.28 4.00
N THR A 210 -8.98 54.32 3.73
CA THR A 210 -9.01 55.58 4.50
C THR A 210 -9.11 56.80 3.60
N TYR A 211 -9.84 57.81 4.06
CA TYR A 211 -10.12 59.04 3.34
C TYR A 211 -9.48 60.25 4.02
N VAL A 212 -9.05 61.21 3.21
CA VAL A 212 -8.59 62.55 3.62
C VAL A 212 -9.52 63.60 3.01
N TYR A 213 -9.78 64.66 3.76
CA TYR A 213 -10.67 65.76 3.35
C TYR A 213 -9.88 67.04 3.17
N ASN A 214 -9.86 67.57 1.94
CA ASN A 214 -9.28 68.86 1.63
C ASN A 214 -10.29 69.68 0.81
N GLY A 215 -10.78 70.78 1.37
CA GLY A 215 -11.62 71.75 0.64
C GLY A 215 -13.01 71.24 0.21
N GLY A 216 -13.59 70.25 0.89
CA GLY A 216 -14.93 69.73 0.59
C GLY A 216 -14.97 68.56 -0.42
N LEU A 217 -13.81 68.13 -0.91
CA LEU A 217 -13.66 66.89 -1.68
C LEU A 217 -13.03 65.81 -0.79
N ALA A 218 -13.61 64.60 -0.83
CA ALA A 218 -13.03 63.41 -0.22
C ALA A 218 -12.04 62.78 -1.21
N SER A 219 -10.80 62.56 -0.78
CA SER A 219 -9.78 61.83 -1.52
C SER A 219 -9.34 60.58 -0.75
N CYS A 220 -8.99 59.52 -1.46
CA CYS A 220 -8.49 58.30 -0.85
C CYS A 220 -7.03 58.46 -0.43
N TRP A 221 -6.76 58.22 0.86
CA TRP A 221 -5.43 58.28 1.46
C TRP A 221 -4.73 56.93 1.45
N THR A 222 -5.43 55.85 1.80
CA THR A 222 -4.94 54.47 1.61
C THR A 222 -5.96 53.63 0.88
N CYS A 223 -5.56 53.06 -0.25
CA CYS A 223 -6.36 52.10 -1.01
C CYS A 223 -6.24 50.68 -0.43
N ASP A 224 -7.13 49.79 -0.88
CA ASP A 224 -7.13 48.37 -0.55
C ASP A 224 -5.97 47.62 -1.22
N VAL A 225 -5.64 46.43 -0.72
CA VAL A 225 -4.46 45.67 -1.13
C VAL A 225 -4.50 45.37 -2.63
N GLY A 226 -3.48 45.84 -3.37
CA GLY A 226 -3.38 45.71 -4.82
C GLY A 226 -3.78 46.97 -5.61
N TYR A 227 -4.22 48.04 -4.95
CA TYR A 227 -4.60 49.30 -5.58
C TYR A 227 -3.75 50.47 -5.07
N ILE A 228 -3.48 51.43 -5.96
CA ILE A 228 -2.82 52.71 -5.65
C ILE A 228 -3.78 53.88 -5.87
N SER A 229 -3.65 54.92 -5.04
CA SER A 229 -4.47 56.13 -5.14
C SER A 229 -4.00 56.98 -6.32
N SER A 230 -4.94 57.46 -7.14
CA SER A 230 -4.64 58.37 -8.25
C SER A 230 -4.03 59.69 -7.74
N ASN A 231 -3.35 60.46 -8.59
CA ASN A 231 -2.68 61.70 -8.18
C ASN A 231 -3.61 62.78 -7.58
N ASN A 232 -4.91 62.69 -7.84
CA ASN A 232 -5.98 63.52 -7.28
C ASN A 232 -6.79 62.79 -6.19
N GLY A 233 -6.44 61.54 -5.88
CA GLY A 233 -7.06 60.65 -4.90
C GLY A 233 -8.53 60.29 -5.15
N THR A 234 -9.06 60.50 -6.35
CA THR A 234 -10.48 60.22 -6.64
C THR A 234 -10.75 58.77 -7.05
N VAL A 235 -9.71 57.99 -7.37
CA VAL A 235 -9.82 56.58 -7.79
C VAL A 235 -8.66 55.77 -7.22
N CYS A 236 -8.96 54.58 -6.69
CA CYS A 236 -7.95 53.55 -6.43
C CYS A 236 -7.84 52.64 -7.67
N THR A 237 -6.70 52.68 -8.37
CA THR A 237 -6.46 51.91 -9.59
C THR A 237 -5.53 50.73 -9.32
N ILE A 238 -5.75 49.59 -9.99
CA ILE A 238 -4.86 48.42 -9.90
C ILE A 238 -3.45 48.84 -10.32
N ASP A 239 -2.45 48.54 -9.48
CA ASP A 239 -1.07 48.84 -9.81
C ASP A 239 -0.50 47.80 -10.79
N ASN A 240 -0.53 48.12 -12.09
CA ASN A 240 -0.04 47.24 -13.15
C ASN A 240 1.51 47.17 -13.22
N ASN A 241 2.22 47.63 -12.19
CA ASN A 241 3.66 47.74 -12.08
C ASN A 241 4.05 47.56 -10.58
N GLN A 242 4.76 46.53 -10.10
CA GLN A 242 6.24 46.57 -10.03
C GLN A 242 6.85 45.30 -9.38
N ILE A 243 6.36 44.08 -9.63
CA ILE A 243 7.28 42.92 -9.66
C ILE A 243 6.88 42.01 -10.82
N GLN A 244 7.56 42.18 -11.96
CA GLN A 244 7.39 41.25 -13.07
C GLN A 244 7.64 39.82 -12.58
N ASN A 245 6.67 38.96 -12.86
CA ASN A 245 6.70 37.53 -12.58
C ASN A 245 6.69 37.11 -11.10
N CYS A 246 6.17 37.93 -10.18
CA CYS A 246 5.87 37.49 -8.81
C CYS A 246 4.48 36.83 -8.69
N ALA A 247 4.38 35.74 -7.94
CA ALA A 247 3.13 35.08 -7.56
C ALA A 247 2.66 35.41 -6.14
N GLN A 248 3.60 35.69 -5.23
CA GLN A 248 3.30 35.91 -3.81
C GLN A 248 4.32 36.88 -3.20
N ILE A 249 3.81 37.87 -2.46
CA ILE A 249 4.57 38.90 -1.75
C ILE A 249 4.46 38.61 -0.23
N ASP A 250 5.54 38.80 0.52
CA ASP A 250 5.59 38.46 1.96
C ASP A 250 4.67 39.35 2.82
N ASN A 251 4.73 40.65 2.55
CA ASN A 251 4.02 41.69 3.29
C ASN A 251 3.70 42.86 2.34
N PRO A 252 2.45 43.34 2.25
CA PRO A 252 2.08 44.51 1.45
C PRO A 252 2.90 45.77 1.73
N ALA A 253 3.48 45.91 2.93
CA ALA A 253 4.32 47.04 3.31
C ALA A 253 5.80 46.93 2.87
N SER A 254 6.31 45.71 2.57
CA SER A 254 7.73 45.51 2.22
C SER A 254 7.98 45.30 0.73
N TYR A 255 6.94 44.99 -0.06
CA TYR A 255 7.02 44.69 -1.49
C TYR A 255 8.04 43.59 -1.86
N GLN A 256 8.38 42.69 -0.94
CA GLN A 256 9.32 41.59 -1.20
C GLN A 256 8.61 40.37 -1.80
N CYS A 257 9.12 39.87 -2.93
CA CYS A 257 8.58 38.67 -3.56
C CYS A 257 9.09 37.41 -2.86
N VAL A 258 8.19 36.50 -2.47
CA VAL A 258 8.53 35.21 -1.83
C VAL A 258 8.33 34.02 -2.76
N ARG A 259 7.60 34.18 -3.87
CA ARG A 259 7.42 33.14 -4.88
C ARG A 259 7.22 33.76 -6.26
N CYS A 260 7.92 33.27 -7.28
CA CYS A 260 7.72 33.66 -8.67
C CYS A 260 6.52 32.93 -9.31
N ASN A 261 5.93 33.49 -10.37
CA ASN A 261 4.74 32.98 -11.08
C ASN A 261 4.99 31.78 -12.00
N SER A 262 6.25 31.40 -12.20
CA SER A 262 6.67 30.25 -12.98
C SER A 262 7.85 29.57 -12.28
N GLU A 263 7.87 28.24 -12.35
CA GLU A 263 8.97 27.40 -11.84
C GLU A 263 10.27 27.57 -12.65
N SER A 264 10.18 28.19 -13.83
CA SER A 264 11.34 28.59 -14.64
C SER A 264 12.06 29.84 -14.13
N LEU A 265 11.57 30.48 -13.06
CA LEU A 265 12.06 31.76 -12.55
C LEU A 265 12.50 31.67 -11.09
N ILE A 266 13.51 32.46 -10.70
CA ILE A 266 14.11 32.47 -9.37
C ILE A 266 14.25 33.89 -8.81
N LEU A 267 14.27 34.01 -7.49
CA LEU A 267 14.42 35.28 -6.76
C LEU A 267 15.89 35.73 -6.76
N SER A 268 16.23 36.65 -7.66
CA SER A 268 17.53 37.30 -7.75
C SER A 268 17.56 38.60 -6.94
N GLY A 269 17.44 38.46 -5.62
CA GLY A 269 17.26 39.59 -4.68
C GLY A 269 15.79 39.80 -4.29
N PRO A 270 15.48 40.81 -3.47
CA PRO A 270 14.18 40.93 -2.79
C PRO A 270 12.98 41.10 -3.74
N ASN A 271 13.19 41.76 -4.89
CA ASN A 271 12.10 42.21 -5.78
C ASN A 271 12.34 41.85 -7.26
N LEU A 272 13.07 40.77 -7.58
CA LEU A 272 13.37 40.42 -8.98
C LEU A 272 13.28 38.91 -9.25
N CYS A 273 12.25 38.49 -9.98
CA CYS A 273 12.12 37.14 -10.54
C CYS A 273 12.81 37.06 -11.90
N THR A 274 14.04 36.54 -11.93
CA THR A 274 14.82 36.35 -13.18
C THR A 274 14.67 34.93 -13.71
N SER A 275 14.95 34.74 -15.01
CA SER A 275 14.98 33.40 -15.62
C SER A 275 16.06 32.55 -14.98
N ARG A 276 15.70 31.32 -14.55
CA ARG A 276 16.66 30.34 -14.07
C ARG A 276 17.64 30.03 -15.20
N VAL A 277 18.94 30.26 -14.93
CA VAL A 277 20.00 29.88 -15.86
C VAL A 277 19.93 28.37 -16.03
N GLN A 278 19.76 27.91 -17.27
CA GLN A 278 19.72 26.50 -17.59
C GLN A 278 21.11 25.90 -17.36
N VAL A 279 21.34 25.34 -16.18
CA VAL A 279 22.55 24.56 -15.89
C VAL A 279 22.40 23.23 -16.60
N THR A 280 22.99 23.13 -17.80
CA THR A 280 23.05 21.88 -18.58
C THR A 280 23.54 20.74 -17.69
N GLY A 281 22.83 19.62 -17.70
CA GLY A 281 23.18 18.46 -16.89
C GLY A 281 22.66 18.49 -15.44
N CYS A 282 21.85 19.47 -15.05
CA CYS A 282 21.23 19.52 -13.72
C CYS A 282 19.89 18.78 -13.66
N ALA A 283 19.70 17.95 -12.63
CA ALA A 283 18.44 17.24 -12.36
C ALA A 283 17.60 17.95 -11.28
N ASN A 284 18.23 18.38 -10.17
CA ASN A 284 17.58 19.12 -9.08
C ASN A 284 18.31 20.43 -8.81
N HIS A 285 17.57 21.54 -8.80
CA HIS A 285 18.07 22.88 -8.51
C HIS A 285 17.60 23.38 -7.13
N ASP A 286 18.38 24.27 -6.52
CA ASP A 286 17.94 25.02 -5.34
C ASP A 286 16.80 26.00 -5.74
N PRO A 287 15.70 26.09 -4.97
CA PRO A 287 14.60 27.01 -5.26
C PRO A 287 14.90 28.48 -4.89
N LYS A 288 15.94 28.75 -4.09
CA LYS A 288 16.32 30.08 -3.57
C LYS A 288 17.64 30.58 -4.13
N GLN A 289 18.59 29.69 -4.40
CA GLN A 289 19.87 30.01 -5.01
C GLN A 289 19.90 29.48 -6.46
N ASN A 290 20.60 30.14 -7.38
CA ASN A 290 20.68 29.70 -8.79
C ASN A 290 21.67 28.53 -8.96
N THR A 291 21.59 27.55 -8.08
CA THR A 291 22.56 26.47 -7.90
C THR A 291 21.95 25.12 -8.26
N CYS A 292 22.76 24.20 -8.74
CA CYS A 292 22.38 22.81 -8.90
C CYS A 292 22.67 22.06 -7.59
N LEU A 293 21.66 21.40 -7.04
CA LEU A 293 21.79 20.52 -5.88
C LEU A 293 22.19 19.10 -6.29
N GLN A 294 21.75 18.66 -7.47
CA GLN A 294 22.03 17.33 -7.99
C GLN A 294 22.06 17.33 -9.51
N CYS A 295 23.16 16.87 -10.10
CA CYS A 295 23.27 16.66 -11.54
C CYS A 295 22.55 15.38 -11.99
N ASP A 296 22.26 15.25 -13.28
CA ASP A 296 21.72 14.02 -13.86
C ASP A 296 22.74 12.87 -13.82
N SER A 297 22.31 11.65 -14.17
CA SER A 297 23.15 10.45 -14.11
C SER A 297 24.36 10.44 -15.04
N SER A 298 24.41 11.34 -16.03
CA SER A 298 25.55 11.53 -16.94
C SER A 298 26.49 12.66 -16.51
N HIS A 299 26.19 13.38 -15.43
CA HIS A 299 26.99 14.52 -14.94
C HIS A 299 27.32 14.40 -13.43
N PHE A 300 28.32 15.16 -12.97
CA PHE A 300 28.67 15.31 -11.55
C PHE A 300 28.84 16.78 -11.18
N LEU A 301 28.63 17.11 -9.91
CA LEU A 301 28.64 18.48 -9.41
C LEU A 301 30.09 18.92 -9.12
N GLN A 302 30.67 19.72 -10.02
CA GLN A 302 32.03 20.26 -9.85
C GLN A 302 32.03 21.52 -8.99
N SER A 303 30.97 22.32 -9.07
CA SER A 303 30.69 23.46 -8.20
C SER A 303 29.18 23.60 -8.05
N SER A 304 28.71 24.42 -7.11
CA SER A 304 27.27 24.65 -6.90
C SER A 304 26.55 25.21 -8.14
N THR A 305 27.24 25.68 -9.17
CA THR A 305 26.65 26.21 -10.41
C THR A 305 26.95 25.38 -11.66
N THR A 306 27.79 24.33 -11.57
CA THR A 306 28.34 23.65 -12.74
C THR A 306 28.28 22.13 -12.60
N CYS A 307 27.45 21.52 -13.46
CA CYS A 307 27.45 20.09 -13.71
C CYS A 307 28.39 19.76 -14.88
N THR A 308 29.35 18.87 -14.66
CA THR A 308 30.33 18.46 -15.66
C THR A 308 30.06 17.02 -16.10
N SER A 309 30.15 16.75 -17.40
CA SER A 309 29.86 15.41 -17.94
C SER A 309 30.86 14.37 -17.42
N ARG A 310 30.35 13.19 -17.10
CA ARG A 310 31.16 12.05 -16.64
C ARG A 310 31.89 11.43 -17.82
N ALA A 311 33.20 11.26 -17.72
CA ALA A 311 33.97 10.51 -18.70
C ALA A 311 34.07 9.02 -18.31
N ASN A 312 33.90 8.68 -17.03
CA ASN A 312 34.20 7.36 -16.48
C ASN A 312 32.99 6.62 -15.88
N ASN A 313 31.76 6.89 -16.37
CA ASN A 313 30.52 6.26 -15.86
C ASN A 313 30.14 4.92 -16.50
N ALA A 314 30.94 4.40 -17.42
CA ALA A 314 30.66 3.14 -18.10
C ALA A 314 30.54 1.98 -17.09
N ASN A 315 29.40 1.29 -17.12
CA ASN A 315 29.08 0.15 -16.25
C ASN A 315 29.00 0.50 -14.75
N CYS A 316 28.62 1.73 -14.41
CA CYS A 316 28.26 2.12 -13.03
C CYS A 316 26.77 1.91 -12.75
N SER A 317 26.45 1.34 -11.59
CA SER A 317 25.08 1.30 -11.03
C SER A 317 24.83 2.45 -10.05
N ILE A 318 25.88 2.89 -9.33
CA ILE A 318 25.84 4.05 -8.44
C ILE A 318 27.08 4.90 -8.72
N VAL A 319 26.87 6.18 -9.00
CA VAL A 319 27.91 7.17 -9.29
C VAL A 319 28.07 8.17 -8.15
N ASP A 320 29.27 8.70 -7.97
CA ASP A 320 29.57 9.73 -6.97
C ASP A 320 28.96 11.07 -7.40
N PRO A 321 28.08 11.72 -6.62
CA PRO A 321 27.44 12.97 -7.02
C PRO A 321 28.43 14.15 -7.15
N GLN A 322 29.61 14.09 -6.52
CA GLN A 322 30.58 15.20 -6.43
C GLN A 322 31.87 14.96 -7.23
N ALA A 323 32.05 13.79 -7.83
CA ALA A 323 33.24 13.47 -8.64
C ALA A 323 32.90 12.58 -9.85
N ASP A 324 33.76 12.57 -10.87
CA ASP A 324 33.72 11.57 -11.96
C ASP A 324 34.23 10.20 -11.48
N LYS A 325 33.52 9.65 -10.50
CA LYS A 325 33.85 8.39 -9.81
C LYS A 325 32.61 7.53 -9.68
N CYS A 326 32.86 6.24 -9.56
CA CYS A 326 31.88 5.21 -9.33
C CYS A 326 31.88 4.79 -7.86
N ILE A 327 30.68 4.53 -7.31
CA ILE A 327 30.48 3.96 -5.97
C ILE A 327 30.16 2.47 -6.08
N ALA A 328 29.45 2.04 -7.13
CA ALA A 328 29.12 0.64 -7.37
C ALA A 328 28.96 0.35 -8.87
N CYS A 329 29.34 -0.86 -9.29
CA CYS A 329 29.26 -1.29 -10.68
C CYS A 329 27.90 -1.91 -11.02
N SER A 330 27.50 -1.78 -12.28
CA SER A 330 26.41 -2.57 -12.85
C SER A 330 26.90 -3.99 -13.10
N ASN A 331 26.17 -5.00 -12.62
CA ASN A 331 26.49 -6.42 -12.80
C ASN A 331 27.88 -6.86 -12.29
N TYR A 332 27.95 -7.13 -10.98
CA TYR A 332 29.18 -7.53 -10.28
C TYR A 332 29.85 -8.83 -10.79
N THR A 333 29.18 -9.64 -11.61
CA THR A 333 29.79 -10.85 -12.22
C THR A 333 30.66 -10.53 -13.43
N LEU A 334 30.47 -9.37 -14.06
CA LEU A 334 31.25 -8.91 -15.22
C LEU A 334 32.21 -7.77 -14.87
N TYR A 335 31.88 -6.98 -13.85
CA TYR A 335 32.63 -5.77 -13.48
C TYR A 335 32.97 -5.75 -11.99
N TYR A 336 34.09 -5.09 -11.66
CA TYR A 336 34.50 -4.77 -10.30
C TYR A 336 34.90 -3.31 -10.18
N LEU A 337 34.73 -2.73 -8.98
CA LEU A 337 35.15 -1.37 -8.69
C LEU A 337 36.65 -1.34 -8.40
N ASP A 338 37.43 -0.72 -9.27
CA ASP A 338 38.85 -0.52 -9.00
C ASP A 338 39.03 0.44 -7.82
N SER A 339 39.69 -0.03 -6.76
CA SER A 339 39.82 0.72 -5.50
C SER A 339 40.57 2.04 -5.63
N SER A 340 41.49 2.14 -6.58
CA SER A 340 42.41 3.27 -6.80
C SER A 340 41.82 4.34 -7.73
N THR A 341 41.29 3.92 -8.87
CA THR A 341 40.70 4.80 -9.89
C THR A 341 39.23 5.11 -9.62
N LYS A 342 38.54 4.29 -8.81
CA LYS A 342 37.09 4.36 -8.59
C LYS A 342 36.29 4.28 -9.89
N THR A 343 36.74 3.45 -10.83
CA THR A 343 36.04 3.14 -12.08
C THR A 343 35.70 1.65 -12.16
N CYS A 344 34.67 1.31 -12.92
CA CYS A 344 34.27 -0.08 -13.11
C CYS A 344 35.08 -0.72 -14.23
N LYS A 345 35.95 -1.66 -13.86
CA LYS A 345 36.75 -2.43 -14.81
C LYS A 345 36.04 -3.74 -15.12
N THR A 346 36.11 -4.17 -16.37
CA THR A 346 35.78 -5.55 -16.75
C THR A 346 36.69 -6.49 -15.97
N ARG A 347 36.13 -7.53 -15.36
CA ARG A 347 36.91 -8.66 -14.86
C ARG A 347 37.70 -9.24 -16.04
N VAL A 348 39.02 -9.34 -15.95
CA VAL A 348 39.78 -10.08 -16.97
C VAL A 348 39.56 -11.58 -16.75
N ASN A 349 39.32 -11.96 -15.50
CA ASN A 349 38.83 -13.29 -15.10
C ASN A 349 37.32 -13.49 -15.31
N ILE A 350 36.68 -12.84 -16.31
CA ILE A 350 35.33 -13.19 -16.81
C ILE A 350 35.19 -14.71 -17.06
N GLY A 351 36.29 -15.36 -17.44
CA GLY A 351 36.36 -16.77 -17.81
C GLY A 351 36.48 -17.77 -16.67
N ASP A 352 36.58 -17.36 -15.39
CA ASP A 352 36.50 -18.33 -14.29
C ASP A 352 35.04 -18.72 -14.02
N ALA A 353 34.50 -19.50 -14.95
CA ALA A 353 33.17 -20.10 -14.90
C ALA A 353 32.97 -21.01 -13.68
N ASN A 354 34.00 -21.17 -12.84
CA ASN A 354 34.02 -21.95 -11.61
C ASN A 354 33.89 -21.08 -10.36
N CYS A 355 33.74 -19.76 -10.50
CA CYS A 355 33.37 -18.87 -9.40
C CYS A 355 31.84 -18.82 -9.20
N ILE A 356 31.40 -18.78 -7.94
CA ILE A 356 30.00 -18.53 -7.52
C ILE A 356 29.83 -17.08 -7.06
N GLN A 357 30.78 -16.58 -6.25
CA GLN A 357 30.71 -15.23 -5.66
C GLN A 357 32.02 -14.49 -5.90
N TYR A 358 31.93 -13.27 -6.43
CA TYR A 358 33.08 -12.42 -6.74
C TYR A 358 33.23 -11.30 -5.70
N ASP A 359 34.46 -10.82 -5.47
CA ASP A 359 34.70 -9.59 -4.71
C ASP A 359 34.24 -8.36 -5.53
N PRO A 360 33.32 -7.51 -5.03
CA PRO A 360 32.90 -6.32 -5.75
C PRO A 360 34.01 -5.28 -5.99
N ASN A 361 35.14 -5.33 -5.27
CA ASN A 361 36.22 -4.32 -5.30
C ASN A 361 37.56 -4.83 -5.90
N SER A 362 37.63 -6.07 -6.37
CA SER A 362 38.84 -6.63 -7.00
C SER A 362 38.50 -7.68 -8.05
N ASP A 363 39.44 -8.00 -8.94
CA ASP A 363 39.27 -9.07 -9.95
C ASP A 363 39.50 -10.47 -9.36
N SER A 364 38.86 -10.75 -8.22
CA SER A 364 38.99 -12.01 -7.48
C SER A 364 37.65 -12.66 -7.19
N CYS A 365 37.70 -13.99 -7.05
CA CYS A 365 36.62 -14.81 -6.52
C CYS A 365 36.71 -14.89 -4.98
N THR A 366 35.57 -15.02 -4.31
CA THR A 366 35.46 -15.26 -2.87
C THR A 366 34.81 -16.62 -2.54
N LEU A 367 34.09 -17.24 -3.49
CA LEU A 367 33.52 -18.58 -3.34
C LEU A 367 33.52 -19.34 -4.66
N CYS A 368 34.11 -20.54 -4.68
CA CYS A 368 34.19 -21.40 -5.87
C CYS A 368 33.07 -22.46 -5.93
N LYS A 369 32.81 -22.96 -7.14
CA LYS A 369 31.92 -24.09 -7.43
C LYS A 369 32.49 -25.38 -6.82
N GLN A 370 31.59 -26.36 -6.65
CA GLN A 370 31.98 -27.71 -6.25
C GLN A 370 33.02 -28.28 -7.24
N ALA A 371 33.95 -29.10 -6.72
CA ALA A 371 35.21 -29.53 -7.37
C ALA A 371 36.31 -28.45 -7.57
N TYR A 372 36.10 -27.20 -7.16
CA TYR A 372 37.14 -26.15 -7.18
C TYR A 372 37.46 -25.65 -5.77
N TYR A 373 38.61 -25.01 -5.59
CA TYR A 373 39.01 -24.32 -4.36
C TYR A 373 39.65 -22.98 -4.69
N LEU A 374 39.51 -22.02 -3.78
CA LEU A 374 40.06 -20.68 -3.96
C LEU A 374 41.58 -20.70 -3.74
N PHE A 375 42.34 -20.18 -4.70
CA PHE A 375 43.78 -20.02 -4.59
C PHE A 375 44.16 -18.65 -5.16
N SER A 376 44.72 -17.79 -4.32
CA SER A 376 45.15 -16.43 -4.68
C SER A 376 44.09 -15.60 -5.45
N GLY A 377 42.82 -15.74 -5.07
CA GLY A 377 41.69 -15.04 -5.72
C GLY A 377 41.11 -15.73 -6.96
N THR A 378 41.58 -16.92 -7.33
CA THR A 378 41.10 -17.69 -8.50
C THR A 378 40.62 -19.09 -8.11
N CYS A 379 39.65 -19.66 -8.84
CA CYS A 379 39.14 -21.00 -8.56
C CYS A 379 39.96 -22.06 -9.29
N THR A 380 40.92 -22.64 -8.57
CA THR A 380 41.74 -23.75 -9.09
C THR A 380 40.97 -25.07 -8.96
N ALA A 381 41.05 -25.91 -9.99
CA ALA A 381 40.44 -27.24 -9.97
C ALA A 381 41.08 -28.11 -8.86
N ARG A 382 40.25 -28.76 -8.03
CA ARG A 382 40.72 -29.68 -7.00
C ARG A 382 41.25 -30.95 -7.68
N THR A 383 42.53 -31.27 -7.48
CA THR A 383 43.14 -32.51 -8.01
C THR A 383 42.96 -33.69 -7.06
N THR A 384 42.53 -33.45 -5.81
CA THR A 384 42.09 -34.49 -4.88
C THR A 384 40.86 -35.21 -5.44
N THR A 385 41.05 -36.41 -5.98
CA THR A 385 39.98 -37.26 -6.49
C THR A 385 39.12 -37.81 -5.35
N ASN A 386 37.91 -38.27 -5.68
CA ASN A 386 36.99 -38.92 -4.73
C ASN A 386 36.58 -38.07 -3.52
N CYS A 387 36.38 -36.77 -3.77
CA CYS A 387 36.05 -35.75 -2.79
C CYS A 387 34.56 -35.36 -2.89
N ILE A 388 33.77 -35.53 -1.83
CA ILE A 388 32.40 -34.97 -1.76
C ILE A 388 32.49 -33.48 -1.42
N ASN A 389 33.10 -33.19 -0.27
CA ASN A 389 33.27 -31.84 0.26
C ASN A 389 34.75 -31.50 0.33
N GLY A 390 35.10 -30.32 -0.20
CA GLY A 390 36.43 -29.75 -0.06
C GLY A 390 36.63 -29.07 1.29
N VAL A 391 37.89 -28.85 1.64
CA VAL A 391 38.26 -27.77 2.56
C VAL A 391 38.29 -26.47 1.73
N PRO A 392 37.71 -25.36 2.21
CA PRO A 392 37.90 -24.05 1.59
C PRO A 392 39.38 -23.71 1.43
N ASP A 393 39.68 -22.97 0.37
CA ASP A 393 41.00 -22.41 0.03
C ASP A 393 42.17 -23.41 -0.09
N LYS A 394 41.87 -24.72 -0.13
CA LYS A 394 42.88 -25.78 -0.12
C LYS A 394 42.51 -26.92 -1.09
N ASN A 395 43.54 -27.49 -1.70
CA ASN A 395 43.45 -28.73 -2.48
C ASN A 395 43.36 -29.97 -1.55
N LYS A 396 42.32 -29.99 -0.71
CA LYS A 396 42.07 -30.99 0.33
C LYS A 396 40.57 -31.27 0.44
N CYS A 397 40.23 -32.44 0.98
CA CYS A 397 38.87 -32.85 1.30
C CYS A 397 38.57 -32.68 2.79
N SER A 398 37.30 -32.41 3.07
CA SER A 398 36.67 -32.52 4.39
C SER A 398 35.75 -33.75 4.47
N LEU A 399 35.33 -34.28 3.32
CA LEU A 399 34.58 -35.53 3.21
C LEU A 399 34.92 -36.25 1.89
N CYS A 400 35.21 -37.54 1.96
CA CYS A 400 35.48 -38.40 0.81
C CYS A 400 34.21 -39.09 0.29
N ASN A 401 34.26 -39.59 -0.94
CA ASN A 401 33.22 -40.44 -1.52
C ASN A 401 33.00 -41.71 -0.69
N ALA A 402 31.86 -42.36 -0.89
CA ALA A 402 31.64 -43.71 -0.37
C ALA A 402 32.79 -44.64 -0.79
N ASP A 403 33.23 -45.49 0.12
CA ASP A 403 34.35 -46.42 -0.04
C ASP A 403 35.74 -45.74 -0.23
N TYR A 404 35.89 -44.51 0.27
CA TYR A 404 37.17 -43.80 0.44
C TYR A 404 37.30 -43.24 1.87
N ILE A 405 38.49 -43.34 2.46
CA ILE A 405 38.79 -42.79 3.80
C ILE A 405 39.59 -41.49 3.65
N LEU A 406 39.27 -40.50 4.50
CA LEU A 406 39.99 -39.23 4.60
C LEU A 406 41.29 -39.41 5.40
N LEU A 407 42.43 -39.15 4.76
CA LEU A 407 43.74 -39.15 5.39
C LEU A 407 44.01 -37.83 6.16
N PRO A 408 44.91 -37.82 7.17
CA PRO A 408 45.26 -36.62 7.92
C PRO A 408 45.84 -35.47 7.06
N ASP A 409 46.39 -35.79 5.89
CA ASP A 409 46.87 -34.79 4.92
C ASP A 409 45.73 -34.13 4.12
N GLY A 410 44.50 -34.63 4.22
CA GLY A 410 43.32 -34.16 3.50
C GLY A 410 43.09 -34.84 2.14
N THR A 411 43.79 -35.94 1.83
CA THR A 411 43.54 -36.74 0.62
C THR A 411 42.54 -37.88 0.88
N CYS A 412 41.92 -38.40 -0.18
CA CYS A 412 40.98 -39.51 -0.11
C CYS A 412 41.62 -40.77 -0.71
N LYS A 413 41.95 -41.76 0.14
CA LYS A 413 42.49 -43.06 -0.28
C LYS A 413 41.34 -44.07 -0.34
N GLN A 414 41.35 -44.94 -1.35
CA GLN A 414 40.33 -45.98 -1.49
C GLN A 414 40.33 -46.87 -0.25
N ASP A 415 39.15 -47.17 0.28
CA ASP A 415 38.96 -48.06 1.41
C ASP A 415 39.15 -49.53 0.98
N THR A 416 40.42 -49.92 0.80
CA THR A 416 40.81 -51.33 0.63
C THR A 416 40.81 -52.10 1.95
N ILE A 417 40.61 -51.41 3.08
CA ILE A 417 40.58 -51.98 4.44
C ILE A 417 39.18 -52.50 4.78
N GLY A 418 38.16 -51.98 4.10
CA GLY A 418 36.76 -52.21 4.36
C GLY A 418 36.25 -51.35 5.52
N LYS A 419 34.92 -51.20 5.59
CA LYS A 419 34.12 -50.33 6.50
C LYS A 419 34.20 -50.68 8.00
N LYS A 420 35.35 -51.15 8.44
CA LYS A 420 35.67 -51.78 9.73
C LYS A 420 36.80 -51.05 10.42
N CYS A 421 37.45 -50.09 9.76
CA CYS A 421 38.41 -49.18 10.35
C CYS A 421 37.72 -47.89 10.83
N LEU A 422 37.96 -47.51 12.08
CA LEU A 422 37.46 -46.30 12.72
C LEU A 422 38.48 -45.14 12.65
N ALA A 423 39.78 -45.44 12.66
CA ALA A 423 40.85 -44.45 12.52
C ALA A 423 42.07 -45.02 11.77
N ILE A 424 42.67 -44.20 10.91
CA ILE A 424 43.91 -44.50 10.16
C ILE A 424 45.02 -43.50 10.48
N ASP A 425 46.28 -43.92 10.32
CA ASP A 425 47.44 -43.03 10.42
C ASP A 425 47.77 -42.31 9.10
N SER A 426 48.89 -41.56 9.08
CA SER A 426 49.37 -40.82 7.91
C SER A 426 49.87 -41.69 6.75
N SER A 427 50.11 -42.99 6.97
CA SER A 427 50.40 -43.96 5.90
C SER A 427 49.12 -44.66 5.38
N GLY A 428 47.98 -44.43 6.04
CA GLY A 428 46.71 -45.06 5.76
C GLY A 428 46.63 -46.50 6.28
N VAL A 429 47.35 -46.79 7.36
CA VAL A 429 47.29 -48.04 8.13
C VAL A 429 46.24 -47.89 9.23
N CYS A 430 45.46 -48.93 9.52
CA CYS A 430 44.38 -48.82 10.51
C CYS A 430 44.91 -48.89 11.94
N THR A 431 44.71 -47.81 12.71
CA THR A 431 45.13 -47.70 14.11
C THR A 431 44.02 -48.06 15.10
N GLN A 432 42.76 -48.02 14.66
CA GLN A 432 41.61 -48.41 15.46
C GLN A 432 40.52 -49.01 14.55
N CYS A 433 40.10 -50.24 14.82
CA CYS A 433 38.93 -50.83 14.16
C CYS A 433 37.63 -50.43 14.88
N ILE A 434 36.49 -50.60 14.20
CA ILE A 434 35.14 -50.55 14.79
C ILE A 434 34.99 -51.70 15.79
N ASP A 435 34.14 -51.53 16.81
CA ASP A 435 33.84 -52.59 17.78
C ASP A 435 33.43 -53.90 17.10
N GLY A 436 34.03 -55.01 17.55
CA GLY A 436 33.86 -56.34 16.95
C GLY A 436 34.95 -56.75 15.95
N TYR A 437 35.88 -55.85 15.60
CA TYR A 437 36.94 -56.10 14.62
C TYR A 437 38.35 -55.99 15.21
N GLY A 438 39.26 -56.87 14.78
CA GLY A 438 40.66 -56.90 15.20
C GLY A 438 41.62 -56.37 14.13
N ILE A 439 42.73 -55.76 14.56
CA ILE A 439 43.77 -55.21 13.67
C ILE A 439 44.75 -56.32 13.23
N ALA A 440 44.99 -56.43 11.92
CA ALA A 440 46.33 -56.34 11.36
C ALA A 440 47.52 -56.76 12.26
N GLN A 441 48.03 -58.01 12.20
CA GLN A 441 49.40 -58.26 12.72
C GLN A 441 50.48 -57.46 11.94
N GLN A 442 50.10 -56.77 10.86
CA GLN A 442 50.85 -55.75 10.12
C GLN A 442 50.06 -54.44 9.94
N GLY A 443 48.98 -54.20 10.69
CA GLY A 443 48.16 -52.97 10.67
C GLY A 443 47.25 -52.75 9.44
N GLU A 444 47.48 -53.44 8.33
CA GLU A 444 46.86 -53.09 7.04
C GLU A 444 45.36 -53.43 6.89
N THR A 445 44.77 -54.31 7.71
CA THR A 445 43.35 -54.71 7.57
C THR A 445 42.64 -54.94 8.91
N CYS A 446 41.33 -54.65 8.96
CA CYS A 446 40.42 -55.00 10.06
C CYS A 446 39.56 -56.20 9.65
N TYR A 447 39.75 -57.37 10.27
CA TYR A 447 39.14 -58.62 9.79
C TYR A 447 37.82 -58.98 10.48
N ASP A 448 36.90 -59.60 9.72
CA ASP A 448 35.89 -60.51 10.30
C ASP A 448 36.62 -61.74 10.87
N ASN A 449 37.07 -61.69 12.12
CA ASN A 449 37.13 -62.84 13.01
C ASN A 449 37.74 -62.44 14.36
N PHE A 450 36.89 -62.36 15.38
CA PHE A 450 37.14 -63.26 16.48
C PHE A 450 36.74 -64.66 16.00
N GLN A 451 37.72 -65.56 15.84
CA GLN A 451 37.45 -66.97 16.13
C GLN A 451 37.11 -66.97 17.62
N ASN A 452 35.82 -66.80 17.93
CA ASN A 452 35.34 -66.57 19.29
C ASN A 452 35.68 -67.81 20.10
N ILE A 453 36.80 -67.77 20.82
CA ILE A 453 37.14 -68.72 21.87
C ILE A 453 36.01 -68.55 22.88
N PRO A 454 35.04 -69.49 22.96
CA PRO A 454 33.80 -69.22 23.66
C PRO A 454 34.13 -68.99 25.13
N MET A 455 33.55 -67.96 25.74
CA MET A 455 33.84 -67.59 27.13
C MET A 455 35.28 -67.09 27.37
N CYS A 456 35.96 -66.55 26.35
CA CYS A 456 37.12 -65.68 26.56
C CYS A 456 36.68 -64.28 27.05
N SER A 457 37.42 -63.68 27.99
CA SER A 457 37.19 -62.32 28.51
C SER A 457 38.28 -61.33 28.08
N VAL A 458 39.51 -61.79 27.86
CA VAL A 458 40.63 -60.98 27.35
C VAL A 458 41.42 -61.81 26.35
N TYR A 459 41.68 -61.27 25.15
CA TYR A 459 42.52 -61.91 24.13
C TYR A 459 43.95 -61.35 24.13
N VAL A 460 44.94 -62.16 23.75
CA VAL A 460 46.34 -61.72 23.66
C VAL A 460 46.49 -60.74 22.49
N LYS A 461 46.92 -59.50 22.76
CA LYS A 461 47.01 -58.42 21.75
C LYS A 461 47.84 -58.72 20.50
N SER A 462 48.70 -59.74 20.52
CA SER A 462 49.57 -60.16 19.41
C SER A 462 49.13 -61.43 18.69
N SER A 463 48.05 -62.11 19.12
CA SER A 463 47.65 -63.42 18.59
C SER A 463 46.12 -63.59 18.57
N GLN A 464 45.57 -63.77 17.36
CA GLN A 464 44.12 -63.87 17.10
C GLN A 464 43.50 -65.21 17.49
N THR A 465 44.33 -66.18 17.92
CA THR A 465 43.91 -67.54 18.27
C THR A 465 44.22 -67.90 19.72
N THR A 466 44.68 -66.96 20.55
CA THR A 466 44.96 -67.22 21.97
C THR A 466 44.22 -66.27 22.90
N CYS A 467 43.44 -66.87 23.80
CA CYS A 467 42.80 -66.18 24.91
C CYS A 467 43.85 -65.93 26.01
N GLN A 468 43.86 -64.72 26.58
CA GLN A 468 44.71 -64.36 27.72
C GLN A 468 44.02 -64.66 29.05
N GLN A 469 42.69 -64.49 29.10
CA GLN A 469 41.89 -64.70 30.30
C GLN A 469 40.48 -65.16 29.91
N CYS A 470 40.01 -66.25 30.51
CA CYS A 470 38.63 -66.71 30.33
C CYS A 470 37.65 -65.94 31.23
N GLN A 471 36.36 -66.02 30.93
CA GLN A 471 35.28 -65.53 31.78
C GLN A 471 35.18 -66.38 33.05
N THR A 472 34.62 -65.79 34.12
CA THR A 472 34.48 -66.45 35.42
C THR A 472 33.76 -67.80 35.28
N GLY A 473 34.37 -68.87 35.78
CA GLY A 473 33.87 -70.25 35.67
C GLY A 473 34.57 -71.10 34.61
N PHE A 474 35.46 -70.52 33.80
CA PHE A 474 36.22 -71.22 32.77
C PHE A 474 37.73 -71.14 33.03
N LEU A 475 38.45 -72.21 32.72
CA LEU A 475 39.91 -72.31 32.74
C LEU A 475 40.46 -72.21 31.32
N LEU A 476 41.56 -71.48 31.17
CA LEU A 476 42.29 -71.41 29.90
C LEU A 476 42.97 -72.76 29.61
N SER A 477 42.83 -73.27 28.39
CA SER A 477 43.52 -74.46 27.92
C SER A 477 45.04 -74.23 27.88
N THR A 478 45.83 -75.31 27.91
CA THR A 478 47.30 -75.23 27.93
C THR A 478 47.91 -74.64 26.65
N ASP A 479 47.21 -74.73 25.52
CA ASP A 479 47.56 -74.07 24.25
C ASP A 479 47.01 -72.64 24.12
N SER A 480 46.28 -72.16 25.14
CA SER A 480 45.53 -70.90 25.17
C SER A 480 44.42 -70.75 24.11
N GLN A 481 44.08 -71.80 23.35
CA GLN A 481 43.12 -71.71 22.24
C GLN A 481 41.65 -71.97 22.65
N GLN A 482 41.41 -72.41 23.89
CA GLN A 482 40.07 -72.77 24.39
C GLN A 482 39.87 -72.30 25.83
N CYS A 483 38.62 -71.99 26.18
CA CYS A 483 38.19 -71.77 27.56
C CYS A 483 37.29 -72.94 27.97
N LEU A 484 37.80 -73.81 28.84
CA LEU A 484 37.16 -75.06 29.26
C LEU A 484 36.40 -74.85 30.57
N ILE A 485 35.27 -75.52 30.76
CA ILE A 485 34.46 -75.39 31.99
C ILE A 485 35.31 -75.83 33.20
N SER A 486 35.40 -74.95 34.21
CA SER A 486 36.01 -75.28 35.48
C SER A 486 35.04 -76.13 36.31
N TYR A 487 35.15 -77.46 36.21
CA TYR A 487 34.43 -78.39 37.09
C TYR A 487 35.02 -78.32 38.50
N GLY A 488 34.62 -77.28 39.24
CA GLY A 488 35.01 -77.05 40.62
C GLY A 488 34.38 -78.06 41.59
N SER A 489 34.85 -79.31 41.60
CA SER A 489 34.86 -80.24 42.75
C SER A 489 35.45 -81.63 42.44
N CYS A 490 36.74 -81.70 42.10
CA CYS A 490 37.54 -82.89 42.39
C CYS A 490 38.60 -82.55 43.45
N LYS A 491 38.19 -82.58 44.72
CA LYS A 491 39.13 -82.53 45.85
C LYS A 491 39.99 -83.80 45.86
N GLN A 492 41.28 -83.63 46.13
CA GLN A 492 42.23 -84.72 46.30
C GLN A 492 41.92 -85.57 47.54
N GLN A 493 41.88 -86.89 47.35
CA GLN A 493 42.11 -88.00 48.29
C GLN A 493 42.09 -89.28 47.41
N ALA A 494 43.03 -90.23 47.43
CA ALA A 494 44.34 -90.36 48.09
C ALA A 494 45.26 -91.23 47.16
N PRO A 495 46.50 -91.60 47.53
CA PRO A 495 47.47 -92.19 46.57
C PRO A 495 47.36 -93.72 46.43
N THR A 496 48.27 -94.26 45.60
CA THR A 496 48.52 -95.69 45.26
C THR A 496 47.58 -96.33 44.23
N CYS A 497 48.05 -96.38 42.98
CA CYS A 497 48.15 -97.66 42.29
C CYS A 497 49.37 -97.60 41.35
N ASN A 498 50.26 -98.59 41.44
CA ASN A 498 51.44 -98.73 40.61
C ASN A 498 51.32 -100.05 39.81
N GLN A 499 52.08 -100.16 38.72
CA GLN A 499 52.27 -101.33 37.85
C GLN A 499 51.23 -101.62 36.74
N SER A 500 51.74 -101.55 35.49
CA SER A 500 51.55 -102.45 34.34
C SER A 500 50.16 -103.02 33.99
N TYR A 501 49.73 -102.83 32.73
CA TYR A 501 49.97 -103.82 31.65
C TYR A 501 49.71 -103.21 30.26
N GLN A 502 49.99 -103.97 29.20
CA GLN A 502 49.96 -103.55 27.78
C GLN A 502 48.57 -103.65 27.11
N SER A 503 48.55 -103.28 25.82
CA SER A 503 47.63 -103.69 24.73
C SER A 503 46.30 -102.94 24.49
N THR A 504 46.35 -102.03 23.50
CA THR A 504 45.49 -101.93 22.28
C THR A 504 43.94 -102.00 22.44
N PRO A 505 43.10 -102.00 21.36
CA PRO A 505 42.25 -100.82 21.10
C PRO A 505 40.75 -101.12 21.01
N SER A 506 39.96 -100.10 20.60
CA SER A 506 38.47 -100.06 20.56
C SER A 506 37.83 -99.86 21.95
N SER A 507 36.63 -99.28 22.07
CA SER A 507 35.60 -99.01 21.05
C SER A 507 34.86 -97.69 21.31
N TYR A 508 34.06 -97.25 20.33
CA TYR A 508 33.13 -96.13 20.46
C TYR A 508 32.09 -96.41 21.56
N GLU A 509 31.84 -95.45 22.44
CA GLU A 509 30.50 -95.26 23.02
C GLU A 509 30.11 -93.79 23.05
N LYS A 510 28.83 -93.53 22.76
CA LYS A 510 28.31 -92.25 22.30
C LYS A 510 27.20 -91.78 23.24
N TYR A 511 27.56 -90.98 24.25
CA TYR A 511 26.59 -90.37 25.16
C TYR A 511 26.16 -88.99 24.65
N THR A 512 25.05 -88.95 23.93
CA THR A 512 24.33 -87.72 23.59
C THR A 512 23.38 -87.35 24.72
N CYS A 513 23.58 -86.17 25.32
CA CYS A 513 22.56 -85.53 26.13
C CYS A 513 21.89 -84.42 25.30
N ASP A 514 20.60 -84.58 25.03
CA ASP A 514 19.77 -83.55 24.41
C ASP A 514 19.66 -82.30 25.29
N PHE A 515 19.55 -81.13 24.66
CA PHE A 515 18.93 -79.96 25.28
C PHE A 515 17.91 -79.34 24.33
N ALA A 516 16.66 -79.28 24.79
CA ALA A 516 15.52 -78.81 24.01
C ALA A 516 15.49 -77.27 23.88
N ALA A 517 14.93 -76.81 22.76
CA ALA A 517 14.81 -75.39 22.44
C ALA A 517 13.73 -74.66 23.27
N ILE A 518 13.96 -73.38 23.54
CA ILE A 518 12.94 -72.42 23.98
C ILE A 518 13.01 -71.19 23.07
N ILE A 519 11.98 -70.99 22.24
CA ILE A 519 11.73 -69.75 21.51
C ILE A 519 10.23 -69.43 21.58
N GLN A 520 9.86 -68.37 22.28
CA GLN A 520 8.68 -67.54 22.00
C GLN A 520 9.08 -66.07 22.25
N ASN A 521 9.32 -65.26 21.22
CA ASN A 521 8.36 -64.57 20.35
C ASN A 521 7.74 -63.33 21.05
N GLN A 522 8.22 -62.13 20.67
CA GLN A 522 7.67 -60.83 21.08
C GLN A 522 7.09 -60.07 19.88
N THR A 523 6.05 -59.27 20.15
CA THR A 523 5.18 -58.66 19.16
C THR A 523 5.70 -57.34 18.59
N ILE A 524 5.82 -57.25 17.25
CA ILE A 524 6.01 -55.98 16.53
C ILE A 524 4.64 -55.42 16.16
N SER A 525 4.19 -54.34 16.81
CA SER A 525 2.94 -53.66 16.41
C SER A 525 2.92 -52.13 16.65
N SER A 526 4.04 -51.53 17.04
CA SER A 526 4.13 -50.10 17.43
C SER A 526 4.91 -49.20 16.46
N ILE A 527 5.58 -49.76 15.44
CA ILE A 527 6.47 -49.00 14.54
C ILE A 527 5.75 -48.45 13.28
N ILE A 528 4.65 -49.07 12.86
CA ILE A 528 3.95 -48.69 11.61
C ILE A 528 3.17 -47.36 11.73
N ILE A 529 2.74 -46.97 12.94
CA ILE A 529 1.92 -45.77 13.16
C ILE A 529 2.73 -44.47 13.11
N GLN A 530 4.03 -44.48 13.43
CA GLN A 530 4.85 -43.25 13.40
C GLN A 530 5.30 -42.82 11.99
N PHE A 531 5.42 -43.75 11.03
CA PHE A 531 5.81 -43.39 9.66
C PHE A 531 4.71 -42.65 8.89
N GLN A 532 3.44 -42.85 9.22
CA GLN A 532 2.33 -42.22 8.49
C GLN A 532 2.18 -40.71 8.82
N PHE A 533 2.52 -40.29 10.04
CA PHE A 533 2.47 -38.87 10.44
C PHE A 533 3.57 -38.02 9.81
N ILE A 534 4.76 -38.58 9.59
CA ILE A 534 5.90 -37.85 8.98
C ILE A 534 5.62 -37.54 7.50
N LEU A 535 5.01 -38.46 6.77
CA LEU A 535 4.59 -38.24 5.38
C LEU A 535 3.52 -37.15 5.25
N TYR A 536 2.55 -37.09 6.17
CA TYR A 536 1.53 -36.02 6.17
C TYR A 536 2.11 -34.63 6.46
N ALA A 537 3.10 -34.53 7.35
CA ALA A 537 3.77 -33.26 7.64
C ALA A 537 4.53 -32.70 6.42
N ILE A 538 5.20 -33.56 5.65
CA ILE A 538 5.97 -33.15 4.45
C ILE A 538 5.04 -32.59 3.36
N VAL A 539 3.87 -33.21 3.14
CA VAL A 539 2.88 -32.74 2.16
C VAL A 539 2.31 -31.37 2.53
N ILE A 540 2.02 -31.12 3.81
CA ILE A 540 1.50 -29.83 4.29
C ILE A 540 2.54 -28.70 4.11
N ILE A 541 3.83 -28.99 4.34
CA ILE A 541 4.91 -28.01 4.15
C ILE A 541 5.07 -27.65 2.66
N MET A 542 4.92 -28.61 1.75
CA MET A 542 5.00 -28.35 0.30
C MET A 542 3.80 -27.54 -0.23
N CYS A 543 2.62 -27.66 0.37
CA CYS A 543 1.45 -26.83 0.01
C CYS A 543 1.49 -25.40 0.57
N LEU A 544 2.46 -25.05 1.42
CA LEU A 544 2.62 -23.70 2.00
C LEU A 544 3.72 -22.86 1.30
N GLN A 545 4.29 -23.35 0.20
CA GLN A 545 5.31 -22.65 -0.60
C GLN A 545 4.93 -22.49 -2.09
N VAL A 546 3.63 -22.53 -2.40
CA VAL A 546 3.02 -22.20 -3.70
C VAL A 546 1.93 -21.17 -3.47
#